data_AF-A0A0B8QE01-F1
#
_entry.id   AF-A0A0B8QE01-F1
#
_cell.length_a   1.000
_cell.length_b   1.000
_cell.length_c   1.000
_cell.angle_alpha   90.00
_cell.angle_beta   90.00
_cell.angle_gamma   90.00
#
_symmetry.space_group_name_H-M   'P 1'
#
loop_
_entity.id
_entity.type
_entity.pdbx_description
1 polymer ?
#
loop_
_entity_poly.entity_id
_entity_poly.type
_entity_poly.pdbx_seq_one_letter_code
_entity_poly.pdbx_strand_id
1 'polypeptide(L)'
;MEMGLVEPLRELFKDEVRKIGLELGLPYNMLYRHPFPGPGLGVRVLGEIKKEYCDLLRRADAIFIEELHAADLYHKVSQAFTVFLPVRSVGVMAMAVSMIGSYLYVQLRLSTL
;
A
#
# COMPACT_ATOMS: atom_id res chain seq x y z
N MET A 1 -25.95 -23.84 0.74
CA MET A 1 -25.83 -23.55 2.18
C MET A 1 -26.03 -22.06 2.35
N GLU A 2 -27.05 -21.63 3.07
CA GLU A 2 -27.21 -20.24 3.49
C GLU A 2 -26.59 -20.12 4.89
N MET A 3 -25.66 -19.18 5.04
CA MET A 3 -24.98 -18.92 6.32
C MET A 3 -25.45 -17.57 6.87
N GLY A 4 -25.56 -17.47 8.19
CA GLY A 4 -25.81 -16.21 8.88
C GLY A 4 -24.54 -15.34 8.96
N LEU A 5 -24.73 -14.02 9.01
CA LEU A 5 -23.64 -13.04 9.19
C LEU A 5 -23.59 -12.57 10.65
N VAL A 6 -22.42 -12.68 11.28
CA VAL A 6 -22.16 -12.15 12.63
C VAL A 6 -21.12 -11.04 12.52
N GLU A 7 -21.47 -9.83 12.97
CA GLU A 7 -20.63 -8.61 12.88
C GLU A 7 -20.23 -8.11 14.29
N PRO A 8 -19.28 -8.77 14.98
CA PRO A 8 -19.00 -8.52 16.41
C PRO A 8 -18.43 -7.12 16.70
N LEU A 9 -17.96 -6.42 15.67
CA LEU A 9 -17.34 -5.09 15.79
C LEU A 9 -18.26 -3.97 15.29
N ARG A 10 -19.53 -4.26 14.99
CA ARG A 10 -20.47 -3.34 14.33
C ARG A 10 -20.73 -2.05 15.12
N GLU A 11 -20.71 -2.13 16.44
CA GLU A 11 -21.01 -1.00 17.33
C GLU A 11 -19.75 -0.21 17.73
N LEU A 12 -18.57 -0.60 17.25
CA LEU A 12 -17.29 -0.02 17.64
C LEU A 12 -16.72 0.89 16.56
N PHE A 13 -16.15 2.02 16.98
CA PHE A 13 -15.36 2.89 16.12
C PHE A 13 -13.93 2.35 15.90
N LYS A 14 -13.24 2.89 14.89
CA LYS A 14 -11.92 2.40 14.47
C LYS A 14 -10.86 2.51 15.57
N ASP A 15 -10.91 3.54 16.40
CA ASP A 15 -10.01 3.73 17.54
C ASP A 15 -10.30 2.74 18.68
N GLU A 16 -11.56 2.42 18.93
CA GLU A 16 -11.97 1.39 19.91
C GLU A 16 -11.54 0.00 19.48
N VAL A 17 -11.73 -0.34 18.20
CA VAL A 17 -11.24 -1.60 17.62
C VAL A 17 -9.72 -1.72 17.76
N ARG A 18 -8.96 -0.62 17.60
CA ARG A 18 -7.51 -0.61 17.80
C ARG A 18 -7.14 -0.84 19.26
N LYS A 19 -7.81 -0.17 20.21
CA LYS A 19 -7.56 -0.34 21.65
C LYS A 19 -7.77 -1.80 22.07
N ILE A 20 -8.89 -2.40 21.68
CA ILE A 20 -9.18 -3.82 21.97
C ILE A 20 -8.12 -4.71 21.32
N GLY A 21 -7.71 -4.42 20.08
CA GLY A 21 -6.64 -5.16 19.42
C GLY A 21 -5.32 -5.17 20.18
N LEU A 22 -4.94 -4.04 20.80
CA LEU A 22 -3.74 -3.94 21.63
C LEU A 22 -3.85 -4.77 22.91
N GLU A 23 -5.00 -4.72 23.59
CA GLU A 23 -5.28 -5.54 24.78
C GLU A 23 -5.27 -7.04 24.47
N LEU A 24 -5.68 -7.42 23.26
CA LEU A 24 -5.59 -8.80 22.77
C LEU A 24 -4.18 -9.21 22.31
N GLY A 25 -3.19 -8.32 22.42
CA GLY A 25 -1.79 -8.60 22.06
C GLY A 25 -1.46 -8.52 20.58
N LEU A 26 -2.29 -7.87 19.75
CA LEU A 26 -1.99 -7.68 18.34
C LEU A 26 -0.86 -6.63 18.15
N PRO A 27 0.05 -6.83 17.20
CA PRO A 27 1.14 -5.89 16.94
C PRO A 27 0.64 -4.48 16.60
N TYR A 28 1.25 -3.45 17.20
CA TYR A 28 0.88 -2.06 16.97
C TYR A 28 0.96 -1.68 15.48
N ASN A 29 2.03 -2.06 14.80
CA ASN A 29 2.25 -1.78 13.37
C ASN A 29 1.15 -2.38 12.47
N MET A 30 0.52 -3.48 12.89
CA MET A 30 -0.60 -4.08 12.18
C MET A 30 -1.89 -3.27 12.37
N LEU A 31 -2.20 -2.87 13.60
CA LEU A 31 -3.42 -2.13 13.95
C LEU A 31 -3.44 -0.69 13.40
N TYR A 32 -2.25 -0.07 13.33
CA TYR A 32 -2.05 1.29 12.87
C TYR A 32 -1.55 1.37 11.42
N ARG A 33 -1.56 0.24 10.68
CA ARG A 33 -1.27 0.22 9.25
C ARG A 33 -2.27 1.08 8.48
N HIS A 34 -1.79 1.76 7.43
CA HIS A 34 -2.66 2.42 6.46
C HIS A 34 -3.70 1.46 5.88
N PRO A 35 -4.89 1.97 5.49
CA PRO A 35 -5.90 1.16 4.83
C PRO A 35 -5.36 0.61 3.50
N PHE A 36 -5.66 -0.67 3.26
CA PHE A 36 -5.33 -1.37 2.02
C PHE A 36 -6.63 -1.76 1.31
N PRO A 37 -6.77 -1.52 -0.01
CA PRO A 37 -8.02 -1.74 -0.73
C PRO A 37 -8.35 -3.23 -0.84
N GLY A 38 -9.65 -3.58 -0.89
CA GLY A 38 -10.13 -4.96 -1.03
C GLY A 38 -9.56 -5.70 -2.25
N PRO A 39 -9.59 -5.11 -3.46
CA PRO A 39 -8.93 -5.68 -4.66
C PRO A 39 -7.39 -5.70 -4.61
N GLY A 40 -6.79 -5.16 -3.54
CA GLY A 40 -5.36 -5.12 -3.31
C GLY A 40 -4.57 -4.42 -4.40
N LEU A 41 -3.51 -5.07 -4.90
CA LEU A 41 -2.65 -4.52 -5.95
C LEU A 41 -3.35 -4.42 -7.30
N GLY A 42 -4.49 -5.08 -7.50
CA GLY A 42 -5.21 -5.06 -8.77
C GLY A 42 -5.70 -3.66 -9.17
N VAL A 43 -5.94 -2.77 -8.20
CA VAL A 43 -6.28 -1.36 -8.45
C VAL A 43 -5.05 -0.43 -8.45
N ARG A 44 -3.86 -0.98 -8.20
CA ARG A 44 -2.58 -0.25 -8.22
C ARG A 44 -1.72 -0.59 -9.45
N VAL A 45 -2.13 -1.54 -10.27
CA VAL A 45 -1.55 -1.81 -11.59
C VAL A 45 -2.51 -1.26 -12.63
N LEU A 46 -2.13 -0.20 -13.34
CA LEU A 46 -3.01 0.35 -14.38
C LEU A 46 -2.95 -0.51 -15.64
N GLY A 47 -4.12 -0.83 -16.19
CA GLY A 47 -4.24 -1.67 -17.38
C GLY A 47 -4.25 -3.16 -17.06
N GLU A 48 -3.60 -3.97 -17.90
CA GLU A 48 -3.56 -5.42 -17.75
C GLU A 48 -2.73 -5.83 -16.53
N ILE A 49 -3.31 -6.66 -15.66
CA ILE A 49 -2.63 -7.15 -14.46
C ILE A 49 -1.79 -8.37 -14.82
N LYS A 50 -0.46 -8.23 -14.77
CA LYS A 50 0.49 -9.32 -14.98
C LYS A 50 1.30 -9.61 -13.73
N LYS A 51 1.73 -10.87 -13.57
CA LYS A 51 2.55 -11.30 -12.43
C LYS A 51 3.82 -10.44 -12.29
N GLU A 52 4.50 -10.20 -13.41
CA GLU A 52 5.71 -9.37 -13.49
C GLU A 52 5.49 -7.94 -12.95
N TYR A 53 4.37 -7.31 -13.28
CA TYR A 53 4.04 -5.96 -12.81
C TYR A 53 3.75 -5.98 -11.31
N CYS A 54 3.00 -6.97 -10.84
CA CYS A 54 2.74 -7.16 -9.41
C CYS A 54 4.02 -7.45 -8.61
N ASP A 55 4.97 -8.21 -9.16
CA ASP A 55 6.27 -8.50 -8.52
C ASP A 55 7.13 -7.25 -8.41
N LEU A 56 7.17 -6.43 -9.46
CA LEU A 56 7.86 -5.14 -9.43
C LEU A 56 7.20 -4.18 -8.42
N LEU A 57 5.87 -4.07 -8.47
CA LEU A 57 5.09 -3.21 -7.59
C LEU A 57 5.25 -3.58 -6.12
N ARG A 58 5.25 -4.87 -5.77
CA ARG A 58 5.48 -5.33 -4.39
C ARG A 58 6.83 -4.89 -3.84
N ARG A 59 7.89 -4.99 -4.64
CA ARG A 59 9.23 -4.56 -4.23
C ARG A 59 9.29 -3.05 -4.03
N ALA A 60 8.73 -2.30 -4.97
CA ALA A 60 8.71 -0.84 -4.89
C ALA A 60 7.88 -0.33 -3.69
N ASP A 61 6.71 -0.93 -3.44
CA ASP A 61 5.86 -0.58 -2.29
C ASP A 61 6.59 -0.88 -0.98
N ALA A 62 7.27 -2.02 -0.87
CA ALA A 62 8.02 -2.39 0.32
C ALA A 62 9.13 -1.38 0.65
N ILE A 63 9.96 -1.03 -0.35
CA ILE A 63 11.02 -0.02 -0.19
C ILE A 63 10.41 1.32 0.20
N PHE A 64 9.37 1.76 -0.51
CA PHE A 64 8.75 3.06 -0.24
C PHE A 64 8.19 3.17 1.19
N ILE A 65 7.53 2.12 1.68
CA ILE A 65 6.97 2.09 3.03
C ILE A 65 8.09 2.02 4.08
N GLU A 66 9.16 1.26 3.83
CA GLU A 66 10.35 1.21 4.68
C GLU A 66 11.00 2.59 4.84
N GLU A 67 11.21 3.32 3.74
CA GLU A 67 11.76 4.67 3.76
C GLU A 67 10.84 5.68 4.47
N LEU A 68 9.52 5.54 4.34
CA LEU A 68 8.57 6.37 5.08
C LEU A 68 8.61 6.14 6.59
N HIS A 69 8.88 4.90 7.03
CA HIS A 69 9.11 4.59 8.43
C HIS A 69 10.45 5.15 8.90
N ALA A 70 11.53 4.95 8.12
CA ALA A 70 12.87 5.46 8.44
C ALA A 70 12.91 7.00 8.55
N ALA A 71 12.06 7.70 7.79
CA ALA A 71 11.95 9.15 7.81
C ALA A 71 10.93 9.72 8.83
N ASP A 72 10.31 8.89 9.67
CA ASP A 72 9.23 9.29 10.60
C ASP A 72 8.07 10.03 9.90
N LEU A 73 7.76 9.64 8.65
CA LEU A 73 6.69 10.23 7.83
C LEU A 73 5.46 9.33 7.73
N TYR A 74 5.58 8.03 7.98
CA TYR A 74 4.49 7.06 7.80
C TYR A 74 3.18 7.47 8.50
N HIS A 75 3.28 7.93 9.76
CA HIS A 75 2.12 8.34 10.56
C HIS A 75 1.66 9.78 10.30
N LYS A 76 2.36 10.56 9.46
CA LYS A 76 2.00 11.95 9.11
C LYS A 76 1.08 12.03 7.89
N VAL A 77 0.92 10.92 7.17
CA VAL A 77 0.05 10.82 5.99
C VAL A 77 -1.07 9.83 6.25
N SER A 78 -2.23 10.07 5.63
CA SER A 78 -3.40 9.20 5.77
C SER A 78 -3.26 7.89 5.00
N GLN A 79 -2.54 7.93 3.87
CA GLN A 79 -2.28 6.75 3.04
C GLN A 79 -1.03 6.98 2.19
N ALA A 80 -0.22 5.94 2.03
CA ALA A 80 0.95 5.91 1.16
C ALA A 80 1.00 4.60 0.37
N PHE A 81 1.28 4.68 -0.92
CA PHE A 81 1.48 3.50 -1.77
C PHE A 81 2.15 3.82 -3.10
N THR A 82 2.58 2.77 -3.79
CA THR A 82 3.08 2.83 -5.16
C THR A 82 2.02 2.36 -6.17
N VAL A 83 2.12 2.86 -7.41
CA VAL A 83 1.27 2.51 -8.56
C VAL A 83 2.15 2.19 -9.75
N PHE A 84 1.85 1.10 -10.45
CA PHE A 84 2.50 0.71 -11.70
C PHE A 84 1.76 1.33 -12.89
N LEU A 85 2.49 2.03 -13.76
CA LEU A 85 1.96 2.55 -15.02
C LEU A 85 2.60 1.85 -16.22
N PRO A 86 1.81 1.33 -17.17
CA PRO A 86 2.30 0.61 -18.35
C PRO A 86 2.80 1.56 -19.45
N VAL A 87 3.50 2.64 -19.07
CA VAL A 87 4.11 3.62 -19.98
C VAL A 87 5.63 3.48 -19.94
N ARG A 88 6.31 3.59 -21.09
CA ARG A 88 7.77 3.39 -21.19
C ARG A 88 8.51 4.71 -20.94
N SER A 89 9.61 4.63 -20.20
CA SER A 89 10.58 5.73 -20.07
C SER A 89 11.94 5.34 -20.66
N VAL A 90 12.78 6.35 -20.84
CA VAL A 90 14.18 6.15 -21.17
C VAL A 90 14.94 5.96 -19.86
N GLY A 91 15.61 4.81 -19.73
CA GLY A 91 16.46 4.49 -18.60
C GLY A 91 17.92 4.75 -18.96
N VAL A 92 18.69 5.27 -17.99
CA VAL A 92 20.14 5.34 -18.11
C VAL A 92 20.71 4.01 -17.64
N MET A 93 21.35 3.27 -18.55
CA MET A 93 22.08 2.06 -18.24
C MET A 93 23.57 2.34 -18.44
N ALA A 94 24.28 2.72 -17.37
CA ALA A 94 25.69 3.10 -17.45
C ALA A 94 25.98 4.12 -18.58
N MET A 95 26.86 3.80 -19.55
CA MET A 95 27.18 4.68 -20.70
C MET A 95 26.20 4.59 -21.88
N ALA A 96 25.13 3.79 -21.78
CA ALA A 96 24.16 3.60 -22.85
C ALA A 96 22.77 4.06 -22.42
N VAL A 97 22.12 4.82 -23.31
CA VAL A 97 20.71 5.14 -23.21
C VAL A 97 19.93 3.98 -23.79
N SER A 98 18.98 3.43 -23.02
CA SER A 98 18.14 2.33 -23.47
C SER A 98 16.70 2.54 -23.01
N MET A 99 15.74 2.09 -23.82
CA MET A 99 14.32 2.12 -23.43
C MET A 99 14.08 1.06 -22.37
N ILE A 100 14.38 1.38 -21.12
CA ILE A 100 14.23 0.48 -19.99
C ILE A 100 13.14 1.04 -19.09
N GLY A 101 11.99 0.40 -19.14
CA GLY A 101 11.14 0.33 -17.96
C GLY A 101 9.81 1.06 -18.05
N SER A 102 8.87 0.50 -17.30
CA SER A 102 7.58 1.08 -16.98
C SER A 102 7.70 2.01 -15.77
N TYR A 103 6.84 3.02 -15.66
CA TYR A 103 6.88 3.93 -14.50
C TYR A 103 6.31 3.29 -13.23
N LEU A 104 6.91 3.66 -12.10
CA LEU A 104 6.33 3.52 -10.78
C LEU A 104 6.12 4.90 -10.17
N TYR A 105 4.88 5.19 -9.82
CA TYR A 105 4.52 6.44 -9.15
C TYR A 105 4.30 6.17 -7.68
N VAL A 106 4.74 7.13 -6.86
CA VAL A 106 4.43 7.19 -5.44
C VAL A 106 3.22 8.10 -5.25
N GLN A 107 2.23 7.63 -4.51
CA GLN A 107 1.07 8.42 -4.11
C GLN A 107 1.04 8.56 -2.60
N LEU A 108 1.03 9.81 -2.15
CA LEU A 108 0.83 10.21 -0.77
C LEU A 108 -0.51 10.93 -0.67
N ARG A 109 -1.37 10.47 0.23
CA ARG A 109 -2.59 11.18 0.61
C ARG A 109 -2.33 11.90 1.92
N LEU A 110 -2.20 13.23 1.85
CA LEU A 110 -2.08 14.07 3.04
C LEU A 110 -3.31 13.88 3.93
N SER A 111 -3.07 13.84 5.23
CA SER A 111 -4.11 13.90 6.25
C SER A 111 -4.80 15.25 6.11
N THR A 112 -6.10 15.27 5.83
CA THR A 112 -6.89 16.50 5.98
C THR A 112 -6.83 16.90 7.46
N LEU A 113 -6.26 18.08 7.73
CA LEU A 113 -6.47 18.80 8.99
C LEU A 113 -7.98 19.05 9.19
#